data_AF-A0A392RH06-F1
#
_entry.id   AF-A0A392RH06-F1
#
_cell.length_a   1.000
_cell.length_b   1.000
_cell.length_c   1.000
_cell.angle_alpha   90.00
_cell.angle_beta   90.00
_cell.angle_gamma   90.00
#
_symmetry.space_group_name_H-M   'P 1'
#
loop_
_entity.id
_entity.type
_entity.pdbx_description
1 polymer ?
#
loop_
_entity_poly.entity_id
_entity_poly.type
_entity_poly.pdbx_seq_one_letter_code
_entity_poly.pdbx_strand_id
1 'polypeptide(L)'
;AANATAVANYLCTQFDAISKKFSDTTYAIDNTYLLFSAYLVFAMQLGFAMLCAGSVRAKNTMNIMLTNVLDAAAGGLSYYLFGFAFAFGAPSNGFIGRHFFGLRDYPSPAGDYSFFLYQWAFAIAAAGITSGSIAER
;
A
#
# COMPACT_ATOMS: atom_id res chain seq x y z
N ALA A 1 -33.25 1.11 43.23
CA ALA A 1 -33.01 1.62 41.86
C ALA A 1 -31.52 1.83 41.56
N ALA A 2 -30.75 2.52 42.42
CA ALA A 2 -29.34 2.86 42.16
C ALA A 2 -28.36 1.68 41.95
N ASN A 3 -28.60 0.52 42.60
CA ASN A 3 -27.74 -0.66 42.45
C ASN A 3 -27.89 -1.33 41.07
N ALA A 4 -29.09 -1.31 40.48
CA ALA A 4 -29.35 -1.94 39.18
C ALA A 4 -28.70 -1.13 38.04
N THR A 5 -28.70 0.20 38.12
CA THR A 5 -28.04 1.08 37.15
C THR A 5 -26.52 1.00 37.23
N ALA A 6 -25.95 0.81 38.42
CA ALA A 6 -24.50 0.62 38.59
C ALA A 6 -24.02 -0.71 37.98
N VAL A 7 -24.79 -1.79 38.19
CA VAL A 7 -24.51 -3.10 37.58
C VAL A 7 -24.67 -3.05 36.05
N ALA A 8 -25.70 -2.37 35.54
CA ALA A 8 -25.90 -2.19 34.09
C ALA A 8 -24.71 -1.46 33.44
N ASN A 9 -24.22 -0.36 34.04
CA ASN A 9 -23.05 0.35 33.55
C ASN A 9 -21.76 -0.50 33.60
N TYR A 10 -21.60 -1.31 34.65
CA TYR A 10 -20.46 -2.23 34.73
C TYR A 10 -20.52 -3.28 33.61
N LEU A 11 -21.69 -3.86 33.34
CA LEU A 11 -21.86 -4.80 32.23
C LEU A 11 -21.62 -4.14 30.87
N CYS A 12 -22.15 -2.94 30.63
CA CYS A 12 -21.89 -2.20 29.39
C CYS A 12 -20.40 -1.92 29.17
N THR A 13 -19.65 -1.53 30.20
CA THR A 13 -18.20 -1.30 30.06
C THR A 13 -17.43 -2.58 29.77
N GLN A 14 -17.84 -3.72 30.33
CA GLN A 14 -17.24 -5.02 29.98
C GLN A 14 -17.56 -5.44 28.54
N PHE A 15 -18.80 -5.26 28.09
CA PHE A 15 -19.17 -5.54 26.71
C PHE A 15 -18.45 -4.63 25.71
N ASP A 16 -18.32 -3.33 26.00
CA ASP A 16 -17.55 -2.40 25.18
C ASP A 16 -16.07 -2.77 25.13
N ALA A 17 -15.49 -3.20 26.26
CA ALA A 17 -14.10 -3.65 26.30
C ALA A 17 -13.88 -4.91 25.44
N ILE A 18 -14.80 -5.87 25.49
CA ILE A 18 -14.75 -7.08 24.65
C ILE A 18 -14.96 -6.72 23.17
N SER A 19 -15.91 -5.84 22.86
CA SER A 19 -16.17 -5.37 21.49
C SER A 19 -14.96 -4.68 20.88
N LYS A 20 -14.30 -3.79 21.65
CA LYS A 20 -13.04 -3.15 21.21
C LYS A 20 -11.93 -4.16 20.98
N LYS A 21 -11.72 -5.11 21.90
CA LYS A 21 -10.72 -6.18 21.73
C LYS A 21 -10.94 -6.97 20.45
N PHE A 22 -12.19 -7.29 20.11
CA PHE A 22 -12.52 -7.99 18.87
C PHE A 22 -12.24 -7.11 17.64
N SER A 23 -12.68 -5.85 17.65
CA SER A 23 -12.41 -4.89 16.57
C SER A 23 -10.91 -4.67 16.33
N ASP A 24 -10.13 -4.50 17.39
CA ASP A 24 -8.67 -4.31 17.32
C ASP A 24 -7.97 -5.56 16.78
N THR A 25 -8.45 -6.75 17.15
CA THR A 25 -7.91 -8.02 16.66
C THR A 25 -8.19 -8.20 15.16
N THR A 26 -9.43 -7.94 14.72
CA THR A 26 -9.77 -7.98 13.29
C THR A 26 -8.93 -6.98 12.50
N TYR A 27 -8.79 -5.74 13.00
CA TYR A 27 -7.97 -4.72 12.37
C TYR A 27 -6.49 -5.14 12.24
N ALA A 28 -5.91 -5.75 13.28
CA ALA A 28 -4.53 -6.22 13.23
C ALA A 28 -4.32 -7.35 12.21
N ILE A 29 -5.28 -8.27 12.09
CA ILE A 29 -5.23 -9.37 11.12
C ILE A 29 -5.35 -8.82 9.70
N ASP A 30 -6.30 -7.93 9.44
CA ASP A 30 -6.52 -7.34 8.11
C ASP A 30 -5.31 -6.56 7.63
N ASN A 31 -4.67 -5.78 8.52
CA ASN A 31 -3.45 -5.05 8.21
C ASN A 31 -2.27 -5.98 7.96
N THR A 32 -2.06 -6.99 8.81
CA THR A 32 -0.97 -7.96 8.60
C THR A 32 -1.14 -8.69 7.27
N TYR A 33 -2.37 -9.07 6.93
CA TYR A 33 -2.68 -9.68 5.63
C TYR A 33 -2.40 -8.74 4.46
N LEU A 34 -2.80 -7.46 4.55
CA LEU A 34 -2.51 -6.46 3.52
C LEU A 34 -1.02 -6.21 3.35
N LEU A 35 -0.25 -6.04 4.43
CA LEU A 35 1.21 -5.86 4.36
C LEU A 35 1.89 -7.10 3.76
N PHE A 36 1.48 -8.29 4.18
CA PHE A 36 2.03 -9.53 3.64
C PHE A 36 1.75 -9.64 2.13
N SER A 37 0.52 -9.33 1.71
CA SER A 37 0.15 -9.30 0.30
C SER A 37 0.96 -8.24 -0.48
N ALA A 38 1.16 -7.06 0.09
CA ALA A 38 1.98 -6.00 -0.51
C ALA A 38 3.44 -6.46 -0.73
N TYR A 39 4.02 -7.17 0.25
CA TYR A 39 5.36 -7.73 0.12
C TYR A 39 5.46 -8.77 -1.01
N LEU A 40 4.46 -9.64 -1.15
CA LEU A 40 4.41 -10.62 -2.24
C LEU A 40 4.34 -9.93 -3.61
N VAL A 41 3.57 -8.85 -3.72
CA VAL A 41 3.49 -8.05 -4.96
C VAL A 41 4.82 -7.35 -5.23
N PHE A 42 5.47 -6.78 -4.20
CA PHE A 42 6.79 -6.17 -4.36
C PHE A 42 7.84 -7.20 -4.80
N ALA A 43 7.75 -8.45 -4.35
CA ALA A 43 8.63 -9.53 -4.81
C ALA A 43 8.51 -9.81 -6.33
N MET A 44 7.40 -9.43 -6.97
CA MET A 44 7.27 -9.50 -8.44
C MET A 44 8.28 -8.59 -9.15
N GLN A 45 8.66 -7.45 -8.56
CA GLN A 45 9.65 -6.55 -9.14
C GLN A 45 11.02 -7.23 -9.25
N LEU A 46 11.42 -7.98 -8.22
CA LEU A 46 12.64 -8.78 -8.23
C LEU A 46 12.56 -9.93 -9.23
N GLY A 47 11.41 -10.61 -9.31
CA GLY A 47 11.19 -11.67 -10.29
C GLY A 47 11.32 -11.16 -11.73
N PHE A 48 10.70 -10.03 -12.03
CA PHE A 48 10.79 -9.40 -13.34
C PHE A 48 12.21 -8.93 -13.65
N ALA A 49 12.93 -8.37 -12.68
CA ALA A 49 14.33 -7.99 -12.84
C ALA A 49 15.21 -9.17 -13.26
N MET A 50 15.05 -10.34 -12.61
CA MET A 50 15.80 -11.56 -12.95
C MET A 50 15.44 -12.09 -14.34
N LEU A 51 14.16 -12.04 -14.73
CA LEU A 51 13.72 -12.45 -16.07
C LEU A 51 14.31 -11.54 -17.15
N CYS A 52 14.25 -10.23 -16.98
CA CYS A 52 14.84 -9.27 -17.91
C CYS A 52 16.36 -9.43 -18.00
N ALA A 53 17.03 -9.59 -16.85
CA ALA A 53 18.47 -9.83 -16.78
C ALA A 53 18.91 -11.10 -17.53
N GLY A 54 18.09 -12.16 -17.51
CA GLY A 54 18.34 -13.41 -18.25
C GLY A 54 18.00 -13.33 -19.74
N SER A 55 17.08 -12.46 -20.13
CA SER A 55 16.66 -12.30 -21.55
C SER A 55 17.61 -11.45 -22.39
N VAL A 56 18.43 -10.61 -21.73
CA VAL A 56 19.34 -9.66 -22.39
C VAL A 56 20.78 -10.13 -22.40
N ARG A 57 21.57 -9.57 -23.32
CA ARG A 57 23.00 -9.89 -23.45
C ARG A 57 23.75 -9.51 -22.16
N ALA A 58 24.65 -10.40 -21.70
CA ALA A 58 25.44 -10.24 -20.48
C ALA A 58 26.17 -8.88 -20.34
N LYS A 59 26.55 -8.26 -21.47
CA LYS A 59 27.19 -6.93 -21.50
C LYS A 59 26.26 -5.80 -21.02
N ASN A 60 24.94 -5.95 -21.19
CA ASN A 60 23.93 -4.94 -20.85
C ASN A 60 23.13 -5.28 -19.58
N THR A 61 23.30 -6.48 -19.02
CA THR A 61 22.58 -6.94 -17.82
C THR A 61 22.78 -6.03 -16.60
N MET A 62 23.98 -5.48 -16.41
CA MET A 62 24.27 -4.54 -15.32
C MET A 62 23.49 -3.22 -15.46
N ASN A 63 23.35 -2.72 -16.69
CA ASN A 63 22.60 -1.50 -16.95
C ASN A 63 21.11 -1.71 -16.63
N ILE A 64 20.57 -2.87 -17.01
CA ILE A 64 19.15 -3.20 -16.79
C ILE A 64 18.84 -3.42 -15.30
N MET A 65 19.74 -4.08 -14.56
CA MET A 65 19.61 -4.19 -13.10
C MET A 65 19.56 -2.82 -12.43
N LEU A 66 20.41 -1.87 -12.86
CA LEU A 66 20.40 -0.51 -12.34
C LEU A 66 19.07 0.21 -12.62
N THR A 67 18.53 0.06 -13.84
CA THR A 67 17.23 0.67 -14.19
C THR A 67 16.07 0.11 -13.36
N ASN A 68 16.12 -1.16 -12.96
CA ASN A 68 15.09 -1.75 -12.11
C ASN A 68 15.11 -1.21 -10.67
N VAL A 69 16.32 -0.97 -10.11
CA VAL A 69 16.47 -0.34 -8.80
C VAL A 69 16.01 1.11 -8.83
N LEU A 70 16.36 1.84 -9.90
CA LEU A 70 15.90 3.21 -10.11
C LEU A 70 14.38 3.28 -10.28
N ASP A 71 13.76 2.31 -10.96
CA ASP A 71 12.31 2.19 -11.11
C ASP A 71 11.62 2.00 -9.74
N ALA A 72 12.16 1.14 -8.87
CA ALA A 72 11.61 0.97 -7.53
C ALA A 72 11.71 2.25 -6.67
N ALA A 73 12.82 2.98 -6.74
CA ALA A 73 13.03 4.22 -5.99
C ALA A 73 12.20 5.40 -6.54
N ALA A 74 12.22 5.60 -7.86
CA ALA A 74 11.48 6.67 -8.53
C ALA A 74 9.96 6.39 -8.53
N GLY A 75 9.55 5.13 -8.67
CA GLY A 75 8.17 4.67 -8.50
C GLY A 75 7.68 4.89 -7.06
N GLY A 76 8.53 4.59 -6.07
CA GLY A 76 8.45 5.04 -4.68
C GLY A 76 8.03 6.49 -4.52
N LEU A 77 8.91 7.37 -4.97
CA LEU A 77 8.78 8.80 -4.75
C LEU A 77 7.62 9.42 -5.54
N SER A 78 7.42 9.00 -6.79
CA SER A 78 6.34 9.51 -7.66
C SER A 78 4.95 9.09 -7.15
N TYR A 79 4.80 7.86 -6.66
CA TYR A 79 3.55 7.39 -6.09
C TYR A 79 3.21 8.11 -4.78
N TYR A 80 4.21 8.35 -3.93
CA TYR A 80 4.06 9.12 -2.70
C TYR A 80 3.61 10.57 -2.96
N LEU A 81 4.25 11.25 -3.91
CA LEU A 81 3.96 12.66 -4.19
C LEU A 81 2.63 12.86 -4.91
N PHE A 82 2.36 12.08 -5.96
CA PHE A 82 1.25 12.32 -6.89
C PHE A 82 0.33 11.11 -7.08
N GLY A 83 0.89 9.89 -7.08
CA GLY A 83 0.14 8.68 -7.45
C GLY A 83 -1.05 8.40 -6.54
N PHE A 84 -0.86 8.47 -5.22
CA PHE A 84 -1.96 8.26 -4.28
C PHE A 84 -3.02 9.36 -4.35
N ALA A 85 -2.60 10.61 -4.53
CA ALA A 85 -3.51 11.75 -4.65
C ALA A 85 -4.41 11.65 -5.90
N PHE A 86 -3.88 11.18 -7.03
CA PHE A 86 -4.67 10.99 -8.24
C PHE A 86 -5.62 9.80 -8.17
N ALA A 87 -5.23 8.71 -7.49
CA ALA A 87 -6.02 7.50 -7.40
C ALA A 87 -7.11 7.56 -6.31
N PHE A 88 -6.79 8.10 -5.12
CA PHE A 88 -7.64 8.05 -3.93
C PHE A 88 -7.94 9.43 -3.32
N GLY A 89 -7.56 10.53 -4.00
CA GLY A 89 -7.84 11.89 -3.56
C GLY A 89 -9.32 12.27 -3.63
N ALA A 90 -10.10 11.97 -2.57
CA ALA A 90 -11.49 12.41 -2.41
C ALA A 90 -11.61 13.59 -1.43
N PRO A 91 -12.59 14.51 -1.58
CA PRO A 91 -13.62 14.59 -2.63
C PRO A 91 -13.08 15.14 -3.96
N SER A 92 -13.38 14.51 -5.09
CA SER A 92 -12.89 14.95 -6.41
C SER A 92 -13.84 14.56 -7.54
N ASN A 93 -13.48 14.92 -8.78
CA ASN A 93 -14.25 14.55 -9.97
C ASN A 93 -14.03 13.06 -10.25
N GLY A 94 -15.03 12.32 -10.73
CA GLY A 94 -14.97 10.84 -10.92
C GLY A 94 -13.90 10.31 -11.90
N PHE A 95 -13.06 11.19 -12.44
CA PHE A 95 -11.95 10.88 -13.33
C PHE A 95 -10.56 11.06 -12.67
N ILE A 96 -10.38 12.02 -11.75
CA ILE A 96 -9.07 12.28 -11.13
C ILE A 96 -9.18 12.86 -9.72
N GLY A 97 -8.40 12.29 -8.80
CA GLY A 97 -8.23 12.79 -7.44
C GLY A 97 -7.50 14.13 -7.38
N ARG A 98 -7.93 15.02 -6.49
CA ARG A 98 -7.38 16.38 -6.34
C ARG A 98 -6.87 16.70 -4.92
N HIS A 99 -6.97 15.74 -4.01
CA HIS A 99 -6.66 15.90 -2.59
C HIS A 99 -5.65 14.83 -2.13
N PHE A 100 -4.98 15.05 -1.01
CA PHE A 100 -3.95 14.15 -0.42
C PHE A 100 -2.61 14.07 -1.17
N PHE A 101 -2.16 15.16 -1.80
CA PHE A 101 -0.78 15.25 -2.32
C PHE A 101 0.24 15.09 -1.19
N GLY A 102 1.21 14.20 -1.38
CA GLY A 102 2.22 13.88 -0.36
C GLY A 102 1.65 13.33 0.96
N LEU A 103 0.48 12.67 0.91
CA LEU A 103 -0.26 12.18 2.09
C LEU A 103 -0.68 13.28 3.08
N ARG A 104 -0.66 14.56 2.66
CA ARG A 104 -1.05 15.68 3.53
C ARG A 104 -2.56 15.63 3.81
N ASP A 105 -2.93 15.63 5.09
CA ASP A 105 -4.31 15.58 5.59
C ASP A 105 -5.09 14.29 5.26
N TYR A 106 -4.40 13.14 5.13
CA TYR A 106 -5.05 11.83 4.98
C TYR A 106 -6.11 11.61 6.09
N PRO A 107 -7.42 11.51 5.78
CA PRO A 107 -8.47 11.49 6.78
C PRO A 107 -8.85 10.05 7.13
N SER A 108 -8.81 9.80 8.43
CA SER A 108 -9.65 8.85 9.15
C SER A 108 -9.13 7.40 9.32
N PRO A 109 -9.61 6.69 10.36
CA PRO A 109 -8.96 5.57 11.05
C PRO A 109 -8.91 4.22 10.30
N ALA A 110 -9.29 4.18 9.01
CA ALA A 110 -9.53 2.93 8.27
C ALA A 110 -8.65 2.73 7.03
N GLY A 111 -8.17 3.79 6.37
CA GLY A 111 -7.17 3.70 5.30
C GLY A 111 -5.77 3.70 5.90
N ASP A 112 -5.41 2.58 6.49
CA ASP A 112 -4.10 2.41 7.10
C ASP A 112 -2.98 2.59 6.05
N TYR A 113 -1.78 2.95 6.51
CA TYR A 113 -0.58 3.02 5.65
C TYR A 113 -0.34 1.70 4.89
N SER A 114 -0.87 0.59 5.43
CA SER A 114 -0.99 -0.72 4.80
C SER A 114 -1.66 -0.67 3.41
N PHE A 115 -2.76 0.07 3.26
CA PHE A 115 -3.46 0.19 1.97
C PHE A 115 -2.66 1.02 0.98
N PHE A 116 -2.03 2.10 1.45
CA PHE A 116 -1.10 2.88 0.64
C PHE A 116 0.05 2.00 0.11
N LEU A 117 0.69 1.23 0.98
CA LEU A 117 1.80 0.33 0.60
C LEU A 117 1.34 -0.77 -0.36
N TYR A 118 0.15 -1.33 -0.16
CA TYR A 118 -0.42 -2.31 -1.08
C TYR A 118 -0.60 -1.73 -2.48
N GLN A 119 -1.22 -0.56 -2.60
CA GLN A 119 -1.45 0.07 -3.90
C GLN A 119 -0.16 0.59 -4.55
N TRP A 120 0.78 1.04 -3.74
CA TRP A 120 2.12 1.38 -4.16
C TRP A 120 2.83 0.20 -4.83
N ALA A 121 2.73 -1.01 -4.27
CA ALA A 121 3.35 -2.20 -4.83
C ALA A 121 2.78 -2.53 -6.23
N PHE A 122 1.47 -2.37 -6.44
CA PHE A 122 0.85 -2.54 -7.77
C PHE A 122 1.30 -1.47 -8.77
N ALA A 123 1.39 -0.21 -8.33
CA ALA A 123 1.83 0.88 -9.18
C ALA A 123 3.28 0.66 -9.66
N ILE A 124 4.18 0.22 -8.78
CA ILE A 124 5.55 -0.14 -9.16
C ILE A 124 5.58 -1.33 -10.11
N ALA A 125 4.81 -2.38 -9.85
CA ALA A 125 4.78 -3.53 -10.74
C ALA A 125 4.36 -3.13 -12.18
N ALA A 126 3.40 -2.21 -12.32
CA ALA A 126 3.00 -1.67 -13.62
C ALA A 126 4.10 -0.82 -14.29
N ALA A 127 4.83 -0.01 -13.50
CA ALA A 127 5.96 0.77 -14.00
C ALA A 127 7.10 -0.15 -14.49
N GLY A 128 7.42 -1.21 -13.73
CA GLY A 128 8.43 -2.19 -14.06
C GLY A 128 8.19 -2.89 -15.40
N ILE A 129 6.94 -3.28 -15.69
CA ILE A 129 6.56 -3.89 -16.98
C ILE A 129 6.88 -2.93 -18.15
N THR A 130 6.54 -1.65 -17.99
CA THR A 130 6.79 -0.64 -19.02
C THR A 130 8.28 -0.45 -19.25
N SER A 131 9.08 -0.37 -18.18
CA SER A 131 10.54 -0.25 -18.23
C SER A 131 11.18 -1.46 -18.94
N GLY A 132 10.76 -2.68 -18.60
CA GLY A 132 11.27 -3.89 -19.24
C GLY A 132 10.97 -3.98 -20.74
N SER A 133 9.85 -3.42 -21.21
CA SER A 133 9.51 -3.37 -22.64
C SER A 133 10.43 -2.46 -23.47
N ILE A 134 11.21 -1.59 -22.81
CA ILE A 134 12.09 -0.60 -23.44
C ILE A 134 13.57 -1.01 -23.29
N ALA A 135 13.88 -2.08 -22.54
CA ALA A 135 15.22 -2.40 -22.02
C ALA A 135 16.37 -2.69 -23.02
N GLU A 136 16.13 -2.66 -24.34
CA GLU A 136 17.15 -2.94 -25.37
C GLU A 136 17.35 -1.83 -26.43
N ARG A 137 16.87 -0.61 -26.16
CA ARG A 137 17.09 0.55 -27.05
C ARG A 137 17.75 1.72 -26.32
#